data_AF-A0A1M4S4R0-F1
#
_entry.id   AF-A0A1M4S4R0-F1
#
_cell.length_a   1.000
_cell.length_b   1.000
_cell.length_c   1.000
_cell.angle_alpha   90.00
_cell.angle_beta   90.00
_cell.angle_gamma   90.00
#
_symmetry.space_group_name_H-M   'P 1'
#
loop_
_entity.id
_entity.type
_entity.pdbx_description
1 polymer ?
#
loop_
_entity_poly.entity_id
_entity_poly.type
_entity_poly.pdbx_seq_one_letter_code
_entity_poly.pdbx_strand_id
1 'polypeptide(L)'
;MKILTTAKVAGATAALGTLALLVTPQVASAGVIFGGGSSGTLINVKEASIEPGGYSCDSSQWGFIINQLKGVTAPSYITVTWDYTNTIQIPLTNVTGSTAHYDTTMYLGETVTSATAFISPQWISGNGQFVLSHGPC
;
A
#
# COMPACT_ATOMS: atom_id res chain seq x y z
N MET A 1 -1.06 -48.11 -0.60
CA MET A 1 -2.48 -48.28 -0.22
C MET A 1 -2.63 -47.69 1.18
N LYS A 2 -3.46 -46.65 1.31
CA LYS A 2 -3.46 -45.70 2.44
C LYS A 2 -4.73 -45.96 3.26
N ILE A 3 -4.61 -46.43 4.50
CA ILE A 3 -5.74 -46.55 5.43
C ILE A 3 -5.30 -46.15 6.85
N LEU A 4 -5.99 -45.11 7.33
CA LEU A 4 -6.32 -44.63 8.68
C LEU A 4 -5.52 -45.10 9.92
N THR A 5 -5.23 -44.17 10.85
CA THR A 5 -6.04 -43.94 12.08
C THR A 5 -5.26 -43.12 13.13
N THR A 6 -5.93 -42.10 13.66
CA THR A 6 -5.87 -41.39 14.95
C THR A 6 -4.87 -41.87 16.04
N ALA A 7 -4.09 -40.94 16.60
CA ALA A 7 -3.42 -41.07 17.90
C ALA A 7 -3.75 -39.84 18.78
N LYS A 8 -4.76 -39.94 19.66
CA LYS A 8 -4.65 -40.15 21.12
C LYS A 8 -3.57 -39.30 21.81
N VAL A 9 -4.01 -38.21 22.44
CA VAL A 9 -3.23 -37.40 23.37
C VAL A 9 -3.08 -38.17 24.68
N ALA A 10 -1.85 -38.47 25.06
CA ALA A 10 -1.49 -38.99 26.38
C ALA A 10 -0.49 -38.02 27.01
N GLY A 11 -0.84 -37.49 28.18
CA GLY A 11 -0.06 -36.50 28.91
C GLY A 11 1.26 -37.05 29.46
N ALA A 12 2.15 -36.13 29.78
CA ALA A 12 3.30 -36.37 30.63
C ALA A 12 3.48 -35.16 31.56
N THR A 13 3.28 -35.40 32.85
CA THR A 13 3.62 -34.54 33.99
C THR A 13 5.06 -34.78 34.43
N ALA A 14 5.60 -33.78 35.16
CA ALA A 14 6.88 -33.72 35.90
C ALA A 14 8.12 -33.33 35.04
N ALA A 15 8.62 -32.09 35.09
CA ALA A 15 9.26 -31.34 36.19
C ALA A 15 10.80 -31.40 36.15
N LEU A 16 11.39 -30.24 36.45
CA LEU A 16 12.79 -29.93 36.77
C LEU A 16 13.72 -29.53 35.61
N GLY A 17 14.15 -28.27 35.69
CA GLY A 17 15.42 -27.81 35.13
C GLY A 17 15.33 -27.26 33.72
N THR A 18 15.21 -25.93 33.64
CA THR A 18 16.05 -25.00 32.85
C THR A 18 15.19 -23.77 32.60
N LEU A 19 15.61 -22.62 33.12
CA LEU A 19 14.99 -21.32 32.85
C LEU A 19 15.31 -20.96 31.38
N ALA A 20 14.52 -21.49 30.44
CA ALA A 20 14.59 -21.09 29.05
C ALA A 20 13.81 -19.77 28.91
N LEU A 21 14.54 -18.66 28.99
CA LEU A 21 14.06 -17.34 28.61
C LEU A 21 13.77 -17.40 27.10
N LEU A 22 12.52 -17.65 26.70
CA LEU A 22 12.10 -17.49 25.31
C LEU A 22 12.15 -16.00 24.99
N VAL A 23 13.26 -15.58 24.41
CA VAL A 23 13.37 -14.30 23.72
C VAL A 23 12.45 -14.39 22.51
N THR A 24 11.27 -13.77 22.61
CA THR A 24 10.44 -13.54 21.44
C THR A 24 11.21 -12.61 20.50
N PRO A 25 11.33 -12.90 19.20
CA PRO A 25 11.80 -11.90 18.26
C PRO A 25 10.73 -10.80 18.21
N GLN A 26 11.00 -9.69 18.90
CA GLN A 26 10.25 -8.46 18.71
C GLN A 26 10.56 -8.00 17.29
N VAL A 27 9.66 -8.28 16.36
CA VAL A 27 9.67 -7.66 15.04
C VAL A 27 9.48 -6.17 15.30
N ALA A 28 10.57 -5.42 15.24
CA ALA A 28 10.52 -3.97 15.21
C ALA A 28 9.89 -3.62 13.87
N SER A 29 8.58 -3.34 13.87
CA SER A 29 7.97 -2.62 12.78
C SER A 29 8.74 -1.32 12.65
N ALA A 30 9.58 -1.20 11.62
CA ALA A 30 10.19 0.06 11.23
C ALA A 30 9.03 0.96 10.79
N GLY A 31 8.40 1.61 11.77
CA GLY A 31 7.50 2.72 11.54
C GLY A 31 8.32 3.78 10.84
N VAL A 32 8.18 3.85 9.52
CA VAL A 32 8.66 4.96 8.73
C VAL A 32 7.95 6.20 9.28
N ILE A 33 8.67 6.97 10.10
CA ILE A 33 8.21 8.28 10.57
C ILE A 33 8.39 9.22 9.38
N PHE A 34 7.38 9.30 8.51
CA PHE A 34 7.29 10.40 7.56
C PHE A 34 6.93 11.66 8.35
N GLY A 35 7.97 12.42 8.69
CA GLY A 35 7.84 13.77 9.23
C GLY A 35 7.11 14.67 8.24
N GLY A 36 6.12 15.39 8.74
CA GLY A 36 5.29 16.32 7.97
C GLY A 36 3.86 16.20 8.42
N GLY A 37 3.48 17.00 9.42
CA GLY A 37 2.10 17.12 9.89
C GLY A 37 1.21 17.63 8.77
N SER A 38 0.72 16.69 7.95
CA SER A 38 -0.31 16.98 6.96
C SER A 38 -1.62 16.98 7.72
N SER A 39 -2.24 18.15 7.89
CA SER A 39 -3.63 18.29 8.35
C SER A 39 -4.66 17.69 7.36
N GLY A 40 -4.21 16.77 6.50
CA GLY A 40 -5.00 16.07 5.51
C GLY A 40 -5.54 14.75 6.04
N THR A 41 -6.59 14.27 5.40
CA THR A 41 -7.11 12.92 5.56
C THR A 41 -6.31 11.97 4.69
N LEU A 42 -6.00 10.79 5.24
CA LEU A 42 -5.41 9.69 4.48
C LEU A 42 -6.44 9.15 3.49
N ILE A 43 -6.07 9.13 2.21
CA ILE A 43 -6.84 8.53 1.13
C ILE A 43 -6.08 7.34 0.55
N ASN A 44 -6.83 6.33 0.11
CA ASN A 44 -6.29 5.13 -0.51
C ASN A 44 -6.66 5.11 -1.98
N VAL A 45 -5.80 4.51 -2.80
CA VAL A 45 -6.12 4.19 -4.18
C VAL A 45 -7.33 3.25 -4.22
N LYS A 46 -8.16 3.42 -5.24
CA LYS A 46 -9.31 2.56 -5.46
C LYS A 46 -8.82 1.14 -5.78
N GLU A 47 -9.20 0.17 -4.96
CA GLU A 47 -8.85 -1.26 -5.11
C GLU A 47 -9.08 -1.76 -6.54
N ALA A 48 -10.27 -1.51 -7.10
CA ALA A 48 -10.60 -1.93 -8.47
C ALA A 48 -9.70 -1.33 -9.58
N SER A 49 -8.90 -0.30 -9.27
CA SER A 49 -7.95 0.26 -10.25
C SER A 49 -6.56 -0.37 -10.19
N ILE A 50 -6.24 -1.11 -9.12
CA ILE A 50 -4.95 -1.84 -9.00
C ILE A 50 -5.10 -3.35 -9.28
N GLU A 51 -6.33 -3.83 -9.43
CA GLU A 51 -6.62 -5.19 -9.90
C GLU A 51 -6.24 -5.38 -11.38
N PRO A 52 -5.93 -6.63 -11.81
CA PRO A 52 -5.72 -6.95 -13.21
C PRO A 52 -6.91 -6.50 -14.09
N GLY A 53 -6.64 -5.66 -15.09
CA GLY A 53 -7.68 -5.09 -15.97
C GLY A 53 -8.37 -3.82 -15.43
N GLY A 54 -7.98 -3.34 -14.25
CA GLY A 54 -8.50 -2.11 -13.63
C GLY A 54 -7.87 -0.81 -14.14
N TYR A 55 -6.80 -0.91 -14.92
CA TYR A 55 -6.00 0.19 -15.47
C TYR A 55 -5.62 -0.08 -16.93
N SER A 56 -5.20 0.97 -17.65
CA SER A 56 -4.76 0.85 -19.04
C SER A 56 -3.32 0.34 -19.14
N CYS A 57 -3.01 -0.41 -20.19
CA CYS A 57 -1.66 -0.91 -20.41
C CYS A 57 -0.68 0.17 -20.87
N ASP A 58 0.43 0.31 -20.14
CA ASP A 58 1.62 1.07 -20.51
C ASP A 58 2.85 0.37 -19.91
N SER A 59 3.58 -0.38 -20.74
CA SER A 59 4.74 -1.16 -20.30
C SER A 59 5.96 -0.32 -19.89
N SER A 60 5.90 1.01 -20.06
CA SER A 60 7.04 1.90 -19.82
C SER A 60 6.98 2.66 -18.50
N GLN A 61 5.81 2.73 -17.85
CA GLN A 61 5.62 3.55 -16.66
C GLN A 61 4.36 3.15 -15.87
N TRP A 62 4.35 3.47 -14.58
CA TRP A 62 3.15 3.56 -13.77
C TRP A 62 2.65 5.00 -13.76
N GLY A 63 1.34 5.20 -13.89
CA GLY A 63 0.70 6.50 -13.78
C GLY A 63 -0.50 6.47 -12.85
N PHE A 64 -0.47 7.34 -11.83
CA PHE A 64 -1.54 7.50 -10.85
C PHE A 64 -2.17 8.86 -10.97
N ILE A 65 -3.47 8.94 -10.67
CA ILE A 65 -4.19 10.21 -10.68
C ILE A 65 -5.03 10.44 -9.43
N ILE A 66 -5.07 11.69 -8.98
CA ILE A 66 -6.04 12.18 -7.99
C ILE A 66 -6.86 13.27 -8.67
N ASN A 67 -8.14 12.99 -8.95
CA ASN A 67 -9.02 13.89 -9.71
C ASN A 67 -9.85 14.81 -8.80
N GLN A 68 -10.68 15.70 -9.39
CA GLN A 68 -11.61 16.58 -8.65
C GLN A 68 -10.97 17.48 -7.58
N LEU A 69 -9.75 17.98 -7.80
CA LEU A 69 -9.02 18.89 -6.91
C LEU A 69 -9.61 20.33 -6.82
N LYS A 70 -10.93 20.51 -6.91
CA LYS A 70 -11.60 21.82 -7.03
C LYS A 70 -11.26 22.78 -5.86
N GLY A 71 -10.20 23.58 -6.03
CA GLY A 71 -9.70 24.48 -5.00
C GLY A 71 -8.90 23.80 -3.88
N VAL A 72 -8.56 22.52 -4.05
CA VAL A 72 -7.75 21.74 -3.09
C VAL A 72 -6.34 21.59 -3.64
N THR A 73 -5.35 21.84 -2.78
CA THR A 73 -3.94 21.59 -3.11
C THR A 73 -3.70 20.09 -3.30
N ALA A 74 -3.11 19.71 -4.42
CA ALA A 74 -2.66 18.35 -4.67
C ALA A 74 -1.60 17.93 -3.62
N PRO A 75 -1.60 16.66 -3.18
CA PRO A 75 -0.48 16.10 -2.45
C PRO A 75 0.84 16.31 -3.22
N SER A 76 1.91 16.70 -2.52
CA SER A 76 3.23 16.84 -3.15
C SER A 76 3.86 15.50 -3.52
N TYR A 77 3.38 14.41 -2.93
CA TYR A 77 3.73 13.04 -3.26
C TYR A 77 2.59 12.08 -2.89
N ILE A 78 2.65 10.88 -3.46
CA ILE A 78 1.90 9.69 -3.02
C ILE A 78 2.88 8.64 -2.50
N THR A 79 2.46 7.79 -1.58
CA THR A 79 3.24 6.64 -1.10
C THR A 79 2.66 5.37 -1.69
N VAL A 80 3.44 4.68 -2.51
CA VAL A 80 3.02 3.48 -3.26
C VAL A 80 3.82 2.28 -2.78
N THR A 81 3.14 1.13 -2.66
CA THR A 81 3.75 -0.16 -2.32
C THR A 81 3.53 -1.16 -3.44
N TRP A 82 4.60 -1.84 -3.85
CA TRP A 82 4.60 -2.97 -4.77
C TRP A 82 4.98 -4.25 -4.04
N ASP A 83 4.36 -5.37 -4.44
CA ASP A 83 4.59 -6.72 -3.93
C ASP A 83 4.73 -6.79 -2.38
N TYR A 84 3.98 -5.94 -1.67
CA TYR A 84 3.96 -5.78 -0.21
C TYR A 84 5.29 -5.39 0.46
N THR A 85 6.36 -5.14 -0.30
CA THR A 85 7.72 -4.98 0.26
C THR A 85 8.44 -3.74 -0.23
N ASN A 86 8.18 -3.30 -1.46
CA ASN A 86 8.80 -2.12 -2.02
C ASN A 86 7.88 -0.92 -1.84
N THR A 87 8.20 -0.02 -0.90
CA THR A 87 7.42 1.20 -0.68
C THR A 87 8.26 2.45 -0.99
N ILE A 88 7.76 3.31 -1.87
CA ILE A 88 8.40 4.59 -2.21
C ILE A 88 7.42 5.74 -2.25
N GLN A 89 7.95 6.96 -2.10
CA GLN A 89 7.21 8.19 -2.37
C GLN A 89 7.40 8.60 -3.83
N ILE A 90 6.31 8.71 -4.58
CA ILE A 90 6.31 9.24 -5.94
C ILE A 90 5.93 10.73 -5.87
N PRO A 91 6.79 11.66 -6.32
CA PRO A 91 6.49 13.09 -6.31
C PRO A 91 5.39 13.43 -7.32
N LEU A 92 4.70 14.55 -7.09
CA LEU A 92 3.75 15.13 -8.04
C LEU A 92 4.47 15.50 -9.34
N THR A 93 4.06 14.89 -10.46
CA THR A 93 4.58 15.22 -11.79
C THR A 93 4.03 16.56 -12.26
N ASN A 94 2.70 16.70 -12.27
CA ASN A 94 1.99 17.90 -12.71
C ASN A 94 0.53 17.89 -12.26
N VAL A 95 -0.13 19.04 -12.37
CA VAL A 95 -1.58 19.18 -12.22
C VAL A 95 -2.16 19.71 -13.53
N THR A 96 -3.09 18.97 -14.13
CA THR A 96 -3.80 19.36 -15.34
C THR A 96 -5.28 19.53 -15.05
N GLY A 97 -5.79 20.76 -15.15
CA GLY A 97 -7.17 21.07 -14.78
C GLY A 97 -7.44 20.82 -13.30
N SER A 98 -8.19 19.77 -12.98
CA SER A 98 -8.49 19.36 -11.59
C SER A 98 -7.93 17.97 -11.26
N THR A 99 -6.89 17.52 -12.00
CA THR A 99 -6.29 16.21 -11.84
C THR A 99 -4.79 16.34 -11.57
N ALA A 100 -4.32 15.78 -10.46
CA ALA A 100 -2.91 15.60 -10.18
C ALA A 100 -2.42 14.28 -10.78
N HIS A 101 -1.23 14.30 -11.36
CA HIS A 101 -0.56 13.17 -11.99
C HIS A 101 0.71 12.83 -11.23
N TYR A 102 0.95 11.53 -11.04
CA TYR A 102 2.14 10.98 -10.39
C TYR A 102 2.63 9.82 -11.24
N ASP A 103 3.82 9.96 -11.81
CA ASP A 103 4.37 8.97 -12.75
C ASP A 103 5.70 8.44 -12.22
N THR A 104 5.95 7.15 -12.44
CA THR A 104 7.24 6.54 -12.09
C THR A 104 7.58 5.41 -13.05
N THR A 105 8.88 5.23 -13.30
CA THR A 105 9.43 4.11 -14.06
C THR A 105 10.03 3.03 -13.16
N MET A 106 9.83 3.13 -11.84
CA MET A 106 10.32 2.13 -10.88
C MET A 106 9.38 0.92 -10.82
N TYR A 107 9.94 -0.25 -10.49
CA TYR A 107 9.20 -1.48 -10.23
C TYR A 107 8.21 -1.89 -11.35
N LEU A 108 8.61 -1.74 -12.62
CA LEU A 108 7.75 -2.05 -13.77
C LEU A 108 7.39 -3.55 -13.91
N GLY A 109 8.09 -4.43 -13.19
CA GLY A 109 7.82 -5.87 -13.17
C GLY A 109 7.02 -6.35 -11.95
N GLU A 110 6.58 -5.46 -11.08
CA GLU A 110 5.92 -5.79 -9.81
C GLU A 110 4.47 -5.34 -9.79
N THR A 111 3.65 -5.86 -8.87
CA THR A 111 2.23 -5.45 -8.78
C THR A 111 2.05 -4.39 -7.71
N VAL A 112 1.35 -3.31 -8.04
CA VAL A 112 0.92 -2.32 -7.04
C VAL A 112 -0.08 -2.96 -6.08
N THR A 113 0.26 -3.00 -4.79
CA THR A 113 -0.61 -3.56 -3.74
C THR A 113 -1.32 -2.49 -2.93
N SER A 114 -0.74 -1.29 -2.82
CA SER A 114 -1.40 -0.15 -2.18
C SER A 114 -0.80 1.16 -2.65
N ALA A 115 -1.60 2.21 -2.63
CA ALA A 115 -1.11 3.58 -2.77
C ALA A 115 -1.93 4.51 -1.88
N THR A 116 -1.25 5.45 -1.23
CA THR A 116 -1.85 6.34 -0.25
C THR A 116 -1.36 7.77 -0.40
N ALA A 117 -2.17 8.73 0.03
CA ALA A 117 -1.80 10.14 0.07
C ALA A 117 -2.55 10.86 1.21
N PHE A 118 -2.00 11.98 1.68
CA PHE A 118 -2.72 12.88 2.57
C PHE A 118 -3.26 14.07 1.78
N ILE A 119 -4.56 14.33 1.86
CA ILE A 119 -5.23 15.43 1.13
C ILE A 119 -6.23 16.16 2.02
N SER A 120 -6.55 17.42 1.72
CA SER A 120 -7.58 18.16 2.45
C SER A 120 -8.91 17.38 2.52
N PRO A 121 -9.58 17.33 3.68
CA PRO A 121 -10.89 16.68 3.83
C PRO A 121 -11.95 17.23 2.84
N GLN A 122 -11.80 18.47 2.38
CA GLN A 122 -12.69 19.09 1.39
C GLN A 122 -12.75 18.29 0.08
N TRP A 123 -11.66 17.63 -0.30
CA TRP A 123 -11.61 16.79 -1.49
C TRP A 123 -12.54 15.57 -1.38
N ILE A 124 -12.60 14.95 -0.20
CA ILE A 124 -13.44 13.77 0.06
C ILE A 124 -14.92 14.10 -0.16
N SER A 125 -15.35 15.29 0.27
CA SER A 125 -16.72 15.76 0.04
C SER A 125 -17.05 16.02 -1.45
N GLY A 126 -16.02 16.14 -2.30
CA GLY A 126 -16.15 16.44 -3.73
C GLY A 126 -16.33 15.22 -4.63
N ASN A 127 -16.44 14.01 -4.08
CA ASN A 127 -16.46 12.74 -4.82
C ASN A 127 -15.19 12.50 -5.67
N GLY A 128 -14.05 13.00 -5.20
CA GLY A 128 -12.77 12.71 -5.85
C GLY A 128 -12.41 11.23 -5.75
N GLN A 129 -11.58 10.79 -6.70
CA GLN A 129 -11.02 9.45 -6.75
C GLN A 129 -9.51 9.50 -6.90
N PHE A 130 -8.86 8.59 -6.17
CA PHE A 130 -7.46 8.24 -6.36
C PHE A 130 -7.43 6.89 -7.06
N VAL A 131 -6.87 6.84 -8.27
CA VAL A 131 -6.83 5.62 -9.08
C VAL A 131 -5.46 5.43 -9.72
N LEU A 132 -5.11 4.17 -9.98
CA LEU A 132 -4.10 3.82 -10.95
C LEU A 132 -4.71 3.97 -12.36
N SER A 133 -4.12 4.83 -13.19
CA SER A 133 -4.61 5.15 -14.53
C SER A 133 -4.05 4.18 -15.57
N HIS A 134 -2.74 3.96 -15.52
CA HIS A 134 -2.03 3.07 -16.42
C HIS A 134 -0.80 2.47 -15.77
N GLY A 135 -0.38 1.32 -16.28
CA GLY A 135 0.75 0.57 -15.75
C GLY A 135 1.14 -0.60 -16.65
N PRO A 136 2.27 -1.25 -16.33
CA PRO A 136 2.74 -2.42 -17.04
C PRO A 136 1.71 -3.55 -17.10
N CYS A 137 1.54 -4.02 -18.33
CA CYS A 137 0.96 -5.29 -18.72
C CYS A 137 1.87 -5.83 -19.86
#